data_AF-S0F2W5-F1
#
_entry.id   AF-S0F2W5-F1
#
_cell.length_a   1.000
_cell.length_b   1.000
_cell.length_c   1.000
_cell.angle_alpha   90.00
_cell.angle_beta   90.00
_cell.angle_gamma   90.00
#
_symmetry.space_group_name_H-M   'P 1'
#
loop_
_entity.id
_entity.type
_entity.pdbx_description
1 polymer ?
#
loop_
_entity_poly.entity_id
_entity_poly.type
_entity_poly.pdbx_seq_one_letter_code
_entity_poly.pdbx_strand_id
1 'polypeptide(L)'
;MACGIWGRYTCSGCTERHRDRAPTKLTTHGLTRLYARSNSTKTDTIPPFKFIPLPTLPHNHFFPSPPFSLSEYSYISQFKSRPPSLLLLSPSPSKILHIPPRPPSPQKDYRKMVSTPCQDGLKICCIGAGYVGGPTMSVIALKCPEITVNIVDISEPRIAAWNSDNLPIYEPGLDKVVKACRGRNLFFTTQVDQCIKEADIIFVAVNTPTKKVGIGAGRAADLTYWELAARRIAQVAETPKIVVEKSTVPIKTAEAISAVLHGAGKTQFSVLSNPEFLAEGTAIEDLDAPDRVLIGSTLCEEGSKASQTLADVYAHWVPREKILQTNVWSSELSKLVANSFLAQRVSSINAVSAICEASGADVDEVARAVGMDTRIGPKFMKASVGFGGSCFQKDILNLVYLCESMGLPEVAHYFHQVVQMNDLQKERFVSRIIHGLFNTITGKKIALLGFAFKKDTGDTRESAAIEICRRFIEEKAQIAIYDPKVEEEQIWSDLTGACQMDKIEVQKYVTLCPDAITACDNAHAMAVVTEWDEFKDINYNKVFEKMIKPSFVFDGRNVLDHELLRKIGFIVYAIGKPLDPKLSTA
;
A
#
# COMPACT_ATOMS: atom_id res chain seq x y z
N MET A 1 13.07 -40.85 32.21
CA MET A 1 13.69 -41.03 33.54
C MET A 1 14.27 -39.68 33.97
N ALA A 2 13.96 -39.26 35.20
CA ALA A 2 14.51 -38.15 36.02
C ALA A 2 14.61 -36.73 35.38
N CYS A 3 13.79 -35.73 35.75
CA CYS A 3 13.79 -34.88 36.98
C CYS A 3 14.98 -33.87 36.98
N GLY A 4 14.82 -32.54 37.13
CA GLY A 4 13.64 -31.70 37.35
C GLY A 4 13.94 -30.18 37.51
N ILE A 5 12.85 -29.43 37.77
CA ILE A 5 12.67 -28.16 38.55
C ILE A 5 13.53 -26.94 38.14
N TRP A 6 13.01 -25.75 37.76
CA TRP A 6 12.29 -24.67 38.50
C TRP A 6 11.58 -23.75 37.45
N GLY A 7 10.52 -22.97 37.66
CA GLY A 7 9.77 -22.54 38.84
C GLY A 7 8.52 -21.74 38.36
N ARG A 8 7.47 -21.73 39.18
CA ARG A 8 6.19 -21.05 38.93
C ARG A 8 6.23 -19.60 39.41
N TYR A 9 5.67 -18.67 38.63
CA TYR A 9 5.31 -17.33 39.09
C TYR A 9 3.84 -17.30 39.55
N THR A 10 3.64 -16.86 40.79
CA THR A 10 2.34 -16.53 41.37
C THR A 10 2.09 -15.02 41.25
N CYS A 11 0.88 -14.67 40.80
CA CYS A 11 0.34 -13.33 40.74
C CYS A 11 -0.37 -12.99 42.07
N SER A 12 -0.11 -11.82 42.64
CA SER A 12 -0.91 -11.25 43.74
C SER A 12 -0.73 -9.73 43.80
N GLY A 13 -1.83 -8.98 43.73
CA GLY A 13 -1.83 -7.55 44.00
C GLY A 13 -3.14 -6.85 43.60
N CYS A 14 -4.20 -7.03 44.39
CA CYS A 14 -5.19 -5.97 44.61
C CYS A 14 -5.94 -6.24 45.93
N THR A 15 -5.80 -5.27 46.83
CA THR A 15 -6.40 -5.19 48.16
C THR A 15 -7.69 -4.38 48.10
N GLU A 16 -8.79 -4.90 48.63
CA GLU A 16 -9.81 -4.08 49.31
C GLU A 16 -10.65 -4.94 50.27
N ARG A 17 -11.02 -4.34 51.41
CA ARG A 17 -11.49 -5.00 52.65
C ARG A 17 -13.01 -4.87 52.84
N HIS A 18 -13.59 -5.94 53.43
CA HIS A 18 -14.65 -5.99 54.47
C HIS A 18 -16.02 -5.30 54.19
N ARG A 19 -17.22 -5.86 54.45
CA ARG A 19 -17.85 -6.76 55.45
C ARG A 19 -19.26 -7.08 54.84
N ASP A 20 -19.96 -8.21 54.99
CA ASP A 20 -20.59 -8.76 56.20
C ASP A 20 -21.27 -10.15 55.94
N ARG A 21 -21.16 -11.03 56.95
CA ARG A 21 -22.05 -12.14 57.47
C ARG A 21 -23.03 -12.88 56.52
N ALA A 22 -22.85 -14.17 56.18
CA ALA A 22 -23.11 -15.45 56.93
C ALA A 22 -24.50 -16.13 56.57
N PRO A 23 -24.77 -17.43 56.89
CA PRO A 23 -24.47 -18.59 56.02
C PRO A 23 -25.60 -19.67 55.92
N THR A 24 -25.52 -20.63 54.98
CA THR A 24 -26.16 -21.96 55.17
C THR A 24 -25.52 -23.12 54.38
N LYS A 25 -24.92 -24.04 55.16
CA LYS A 25 -24.79 -25.52 55.09
C LYS A 25 -24.83 -26.25 53.72
N LEU A 26 -23.77 -26.95 53.27
CA LEU A 26 -23.28 -28.31 53.66
C LEU A 26 -24.31 -29.45 53.50
N THR A 27 -24.08 -30.33 52.52
CA THR A 27 -23.91 -31.79 52.71
C THR A 27 -23.27 -32.45 51.49
N THR A 28 -22.10 -33.06 51.71
CA THR A 28 -21.49 -34.15 50.95
C THR A 28 -22.04 -35.51 51.40
N HIS A 29 -21.92 -36.55 50.56
CA HIS A 29 -21.82 -38.03 50.77
C HIS A 29 -22.27 -38.67 49.44
N GLY A 30 -21.69 -39.70 48.81
CA GLY A 30 -20.56 -40.59 49.04
C GLY A 30 -20.67 -41.78 48.05
N LEU A 31 -19.63 -41.99 47.24
CA LEU A 31 -18.91 -43.29 47.06
C LEU A 31 -19.72 -44.62 47.08
N THR A 32 -19.68 -45.44 46.02
CA THR A 32 -18.75 -46.60 45.84
C THR A 32 -19.25 -47.59 44.76
N ARG A 33 -18.26 -48.15 44.04
CA ARG A 33 -18.24 -49.23 43.02
C ARG A 33 -19.10 -50.47 43.30
N LEU A 34 -19.48 -51.15 42.20
CA LEU A 34 -19.45 -52.61 42.09
C LEU A 34 -19.10 -53.08 40.66
N TYR A 35 -18.50 -54.25 40.60
CA TYR A 35 -17.61 -54.80 39.57
C TYR A 35 -18.28 -55.99 38.85
N ALA A 36 -17.79 -56.28 37.63
CA ALA A 36 -17.51 -57.62 37.09
C ALA A 36 -18.44 -58.31 36.05
N ARG A 37 -17.79 -58.56 34.89
CA ARG A 37 -17.79 -59.78 34.01
C ARG A 37 -19.00 -59.97 33.06
N SER A 38 -18.84 -60.37 31.79
CA SER A 38 -17.83 -61.24 31.15
C SER A 38 -17.81 -61.14 29.60
N ASN A 39 -16.61 -61.30 29.00
CA ASN A 39 -16.22 -62.09 27.79
C ASN A 39 -16.93 -61.81 26.43
N SER A 40 -16.30 -61.83 25.25
CA SER A 40 -15.03 -62.40 24.76
C SER A 40 -14.66 -61.90 23.35
N THR A 41 -13.35 -61.80 23.09
CA THR A 41 -12.60 -62.14 21.84
C THR A 41 -12.92 -61.46 20.50
N LYS A 42 -11.97 -60.66 19.99
CA LYS A 42 -10.95 -61.09 19.00
C LYS A 42 -9.96 -59.95 18.73
N THR A 43 -8.68 -60.27 18.88
CA THR A 43 -7.52 -59.45 18.52
C THR A 43 -7.10 -59.82 17.11
N ASP A 44 -7.09 -58.87 16.19
CA ASP A 44 -6.36 -59.00 14.92
C ASP A 44 -5.37 -57.84 14.77
N THR A 45 -4.13 -58.25 14.54
CA THR A 45 -2.91 -57.49 14.35
C THR A 45 -2.94 -56.61 13.10
N ILE A 46 -2.50 -55.36 13.22
CA ILE A 46 -2.30 -54.41 12.11
C ILE A 46 -0.95 -54.75 11.42
N PRO A 47 -0.88 -54.92 10.09
CA PRO A 47 0.39 -55.12 9.38
C PRO A 47 1.07 -53.76 9.05
N PRO A 48 2.40 -53.73 8.88
CA PRO A 48 3.12 -52.49 8.58
C PRO A 48 2.93 -52.07 7.12
N PHE A 49 2.91 -50.75 6.89
CA PHE A 49 2.84 -50.11 5.58
C PHE A 49 3.98 -50.59 4.66
N LYS A 50 3.63 -51.16 3.50
CA LYS A 50 4.55 -51.42 2.38
C LYS A 50 4.58 -50.21 1.45
N PHE A 51 5.79 -49.68 1.20
CA PHE A 51 6.06 -48.76 0.09
C PHE A 51 5.85 -49.50 -1.25
N ILE A 52 5.08 -48.89 -2.16
CA ILE A 52 4.92 -49.35 -3.55
C ILE A 52 5.80 -48.46 -4.44
N PRO A 53 6.78 -49.01 -5.19
CA PRO A 53 7.50 -48.24 -6.18
C PRO A 53 6.68 -48.12 -7.48
N LEU A 54 6.65 -46.92 -8.07
CA LEU A 54 6.05 -46.66 -9.39
C LEU A 54 6.86 -47.36 -10.50
N PRO A 55 6.22 -47.85 -11.58
CA PRO A 55 6.91 -48.51 -12.68
C PRO A 55 7.55 -47.48 -13.63
N THR A 56 8.80 -47.75 -14.01
CA THR A 56 9.51 -47.13 -15.13
C THR A 56 9.11 -47.81 -16.44
N LEU A 57 8.95 -47.04 -17.53
CA LEU A 57 8.96 -47.48 -18.95
C LEU A 57 8.94 -46.24 -19.89
N PRO A 58 9.31 -46.33 -21.20
CA PRO A 58 10.65 -46.02 -21.71
C PRO A 58 10.75 -44.80 -22.66
N HIS A 59 11.98 -44.52 -23.10
CA HIS A 59 12.39 -43.46 -24.03
C HIS A 59 11.93 -43.63 -25.49
N ASN A 60 11.87 -42.46 -26.16
CA ASN A 60 11.95 -42.13 -27.60
C ASN A 60 10.64 -42.01 -28.42
N HIS A 61 10.33 -40.78 -28.85
CA HIS A 61 10.23 -40.39 -30.27
C HIS A 61 10.30 -38.84 -30.43
N PHE A 62 11.28 -38.38 -31.22
CA PHE A 62 11.43 -37.04 -31.82
C PHE A 62 10.44 -36.87 -33.01
N PHE A 63 9.82 -35.72 -33.32
CA PHE A 63 10.27 -34.48 -34.02
C PHE A 63 8.99 -33.63 -34.37
N PRO A 64 9.02 -32.42 -34.99
CA PRO A 64 9.74 -31.17 -34.69
C PRO A 64 8.80 -29.94 -34.55
N SER A 65 9.32 -28.85 -33.97
CA SER A 65 8.78 -27.48 -34.09
C SER A 65 9.61 -26.65 -35.08
N PRO A 66 9.05 -25.63 -35.77
CA PRO A 66 9.68 -24.96 -36.91
C PRO A 66 10.76 -23.93 -36.51
N PRO A 67 11.67 -23.55 -37.43
CA PRO A 67 12.83 -22.72 -37.11
C PRO A 67 12.54 -21.22 -37.20
N PHE A 68 13.08 -20.47 -36.24
CA PHE A 68 13.33 -19.03 -36.41
C PHE A 68 14.66 -18.81 -37.13
N SER A 69 14.61 -17.93 -38.13
CA SER A 69 15.72 -17.49 -38.97
C SER A 69 16.68 -16.56 -38.22
N LEU A 70 17.99 -16.80 -38.38
CA LEU A 70 19.03 -15.79 -38.19
C LEU A 70 19.80 -15.65 -39.51
N SER A 71 19.67 -14.50 -40.15
CA SER A 71 20.52 -14.05 -41.24
C SER A 71 21.69 -13.25 -40.66
N GLU A 72 22.90 -13.68 -41.04
CA GLU A 72 24.07 -12.86 -41.37
C GLU A 72 24.67 -11.97 -40.27
N TYR A 73 25.81 -12.40 -39.73
CA TYR A 73 27.06 -11.66 -39.92
C TYR A 73 28.25 -12.62 -39.80
N SER A 74 28.83 -12.91 -40.96
CA SER A 74 30.15 -13.51 -41.12
C SER A 74 31.23 -12.53 -40.69
N TYR A 75 32.16 -12.94 -39.82
CA TYR A 75 33.57 -12.65 -40.06
C TYR A 75 34.46 -13.79 -39.56
N ILE A 76 35.43 -14.06 -40.42
CA ILE A 76 36.30 -15.21 -40.54
C ILE A 76 37.21 -15.44 -39.32
N SER A 77 37.38 -16.73 -39.07
CA SER A 77 38.37 -17.42 -38.23
C SER A 77 39.80 -16.88 -38.33
N GLN A 78 40.64 -17.13 -37.31
CA GLN A 78 41.89 -17.88 -37.50
C GLN A 78 42.63 -18.23 -36.18
N PHE A 79 42.90 -19.53 -36.03
CA PHE A 79 43.97 -20.23 -35.30
C PHE A 79 43.91 -20.31 -33.75
N LYS A 80 43.59 -21.51 -33.20
CA LYS A 80 44.51 -22.59 -32.70
C LYS A 80 45.16 -22.22 -31.35
N SER A 81 45.34 -23.05 -30.33
CA SER A 81 44.92 -24.41 -29.97
C SER A 81 45.58 -24.72 -28.61
N ARG A 82 44.87 -25.45 -27.72
CA ARG A 82 45.31 -26.25 -26.54
C ARG A 82 45.37 -25.59 -25.14
N PRO A 83 45.00 -26.37 -24.08
CA PRO A 83 44.66 -25.86 -22.75
C PRO A 83 45.87 -25.86 -21.79
N PRO A 84 45.86 -25.05 -20.71
CA PRO A 84 46.96 -25.02 -19.77
C PRO A 84 46.81 -26.07 -18.65
N SER A 85 47.95 -26.70 -18.36
CA SER A 85 48.24 -27.53 -17.21
C SER A 85 48.32 -26.72 -15.91
N LEU A 86 47.87 -27.36 -14.83
CA LEU A 86 48.02 -26.92 -13.43
C LEU A 86 49.50 -26.68 -13.08
N LEU A 87 49.79 -25.53 -12.46
CA LEU A 87 51.01 -25.32 -11.68
C LEU A 87 50.73 -24.39 -10.50
N LEU A 88 50.81 -24.98 -9.31
CA LEU A 88 50.81 -24.33 -8.00
C LEU A 88 52.10 -23.52 -7.83
N LEU A 89 51.99 -22.22 -7.56
CA LEU A 89 53.04 -21.39 -6.98
C LEU A 89 52.46 -20.44 -5.91
N SER A 90 53.17 -20.38 -4.78
CA SER A 90 52.91 -19.69 -3.51
C SER A 90 52.83 -18.15 -3.60
N PRO A 91 52.24 -17.45 -2.61
CA PRO A 91 52.07 -16.00 -2.64
C PRO A 91 53.31 -15.24 -2.15
N SER A 92 53.53 -14.05 -2.73
CA SER A 92 54.54 -13.04 -2.34
C SER A 92 53.86 -11.66 -2.25
N PRO A 93 54.33 -10.73 -1.37
CA PRO A 93 53.45 -9.77 -0.70
C PRO A 93 53.26 -8.41 -1.40
N SER A 94 52.07 -7.84 -1.16
CA SER A 94 51.75 -6.42 -0.97
C SER A 94 52.39 -5.37 -1.89
N LYS A 95 51.62 -4.90 -2.90
CA LYS A 95 51.78 -3.54 -3.46
C LYS A 95 50.67 -2.63 -2.94
N ILE A 96 51.06 -1.70 -2.07
CA ILE A 96 50.26 -0.58 -1.60
C ILE A 96 50.03 0.38 -2.78
N LEU A 97 48.76 0.58 -3.17
CA LEU A 97 48.38 1.64 -4.10
C LEU A 97 48.36 2.97 -3.35
N HIS A 98 49.22 3.91 -3.75
CA HIS A 98 49.20 5.29 -3.29
C HIS A 98 47.95 6.01 -3.80
N ILE A 99 47.07 6.41 -2.88
CA ILE A 99 45.98 7.36 -3.15
C ILE A 99 46.54 8.77 -2.91
N PRO A 100 46.47 9.71 -3.88
CA PRO A 100 46.91 11.08 -3.65
C PRO A 100 45.95 11.80 -2.68
N PRO A 101 46.44 12.73 -1.83
CA PRO A 101 45.60 13.42 -0.87
C PRO A 101 44.60 14.34 -1.57
N ARG A 102 43.38 14.37 -1.03
CA ARG A 102 42.29 15.26 -1.44
C ARG A 102 42.74 16.74 -1.35
N PRO A 103 42.45 17.59 -2.34
CA PRO A 103 42.72 19.02 -2.20
C PRO A 103 41.88 19.61 -1.05
N PRO A 104 42.39 20.59 -0.30
CA PRO A 104 41.65 21.18 0.81
C PRO A 104 40.42 21.92 0.28
N SER A 105 39.26 21.65 0.89
CA SER A 105 38.04 22.41 0.65
C SER A 105 38.23 23.86 1.12
N PRO A 106 37.74 24.87 0.38
CA PRO A 106 37.79 26.26 0.83
C PRO A 106 36.90 26.42 2.08
N GLN A 107 37.54 26.58 3.25
CA GLN A 107 36.86 26.98 4.47
C GLN A 107 36.37 28.42 4.32
N LYS A 108 35.07 28.59 4.07
CA LYS A 108 34.39 29.85 4.39
C LYS A 108 33.87 29.73 5.82
N ASP A 109 34.45 30.55 6.69
CA ASP A 109 34.11 30.64 8.11
C ASP A 109 32.74 31.30 8.28
N TYR A 110 31.67 30.51 8.26
CA TYR A 110 30.30 30.95 8.52
C TYR A 110 29.89 30.60 9.96
N ARG A 111 30.57 31.16 10.96
CA ARG A 111 30.10 31.15 12.35
C ARG A 111 28.97 32.17 12.54
N LYS A 112 27.77 31.85 12.07
CA LYS A 112 26.53 32.33 12.70
C LYS A 112 25.90 31.11 13.37
N MET A 113 25.95 31.08 14.70
CA MET A 113 25.26 30.06 15.48
C MET A 113 23.77 30.15 15.17
N VAL A 114 23.21 29.05 14.68
CA VAL A 114 21.75 28.88 14.53
C VAL A 114 21.18 28.85 15.94
N SER A 115 20.55 29.95 16.37
CA SER A 115 19.70 29.96 17.56
C SER A 115 18.43 29.16 17.23
N THR A 116 18.14 28.13 18.01
CA THR A 116 16.86 27.41 17.92
C THR A 116 15.73 28.43 18.13
N PRO A 117 14.76 28.55 17.20
CA PRO A 117 13.62 29.44 17.43
C PRO A 117 12.88 29.00 18.69
N CYS A 118 12.49 29.97 19.54
CA CYS A 118 11.45 29.73 20.54
C CYS A 118 10.17 29.30 19.80
N GLN A 119 9.36 28.40 20.37
CA GLN A 119 8.16 27.92 19.69
C GLN A 119 7.11 29.04 19.47
N ASP A 120 7.13 30.07 20.31
CA ASP A 120 6.34 31.28 20.12
C ASP A 120 6.77 32.02 18.84
N GLY A 121 5.86 32.06 17.86
CA GLY A 121 6.06 32.78 16.60
C GLY A 121 6.70 31.97 15.47
N LEU A 122 6.85 30.65 15.63
CA LEU A 122 7.32 29.75 14.56
C LEU A 122 6.36 29.79 13.36
N LYS A 123 6.92 29.92 12.16
CA LYS A 123 6.17 29.92 10.89
C LYS A 123 6.49 28.68 10.05
N ILE A 124 5.44 27.97 9.63
CA ILE A 124 5.52 26.83 8.73
C ILE A 124 4.98 27.22 7.35
N CYS A 125 5.72 26.86 6.30
CA CYS A 125 5.25 26.88 4.92
C CYS A 125 5.18 25.43 4.41
N CYS A 126 4.11 25.03 3.73
CA CYS A 126 4.00 23.74 3.07
C CYS A 126 3.75 23.93 1.59
N ILE A 127 4.71 23.50 0.76
CA ILE A 127 4.61 23.50 -0.70
C ILE A 127 3.89 22.21 -1.13
N GLY A 128 2.66 22.36 -1.60
CA GLY A 128 1.77 21.29 -2.04
C GLY A 128 0.49 21.23 -1.20
N ALA A 129 -0.65 21.57 -1.80
CA ALA A 129 -1.96 21.57 -1.14
C ALA A 129 -2.79 20.31 -1.48
N GLY A 130 -2.12 19.16 -1.63
CA GLY A 130 -2.78 17.87 -1.94
C GLY A 130 -3.21 17.09 -0.70
N TYR A 131 -3.46 15.79 -0.91
CA TYR A 131 -3.87 14.81 0.13
C TYR A 131 -2.90 14.69 1.31
N VAL A 132 -1.62 15.00 1.13
CA VAL A 132 -0.62 14.92 2.22
C VAL A 132 -0.48 16.27 2.91
N GLY A 133 -0.17 17.33 2.15
CA GLY A 133 0.09 18.65 2.69
C GLY A 133 -1.11 19.27 3.39
N GLY A 134 -2.30 19.21 2.76
CA GLY A 134 -3.54 19.79 3.29
C GLY A 134 -3.91 19.27 4.68
N PRO A 135 -4.21 17.97 4.83
CA PRO A 135 -4.57 17.37 6.12
C PRO A 135 -3.47 17.52 7.18
N THR A 136 -2.21 17.21 6.85
CA THR A 136 -1.09 17.28 7.82
C THR A 136 -0.98 18.68 8.44
N MET A 137 -0.95 19.70 7.58
CA MET A 137 -0.79 21.08 8.02
C MET A 137 -2.02 21.61 8.74
N SER A 138 -3.22 21.15 8.37
CA SER A 138 -4.45 21.50 9.07
C SER A 138 -4.47 20.95 10.50
N VAL A 139 -4.00 19.72 10.70
CA VAL A 139 -3.85 19.12 12.05
C VAL A 139 -2.76 19.83 12.85
N ILE A 140 -1.60 20.15 12.25
CA ILE A 140 -0.57 20.95 12.92
C ILE A 140 -1.14 22.29 13.39
N ALA A 141 -1.86 23.02 12.52
CA ALA A 141 -2.47 24.29 12.90
C ALA A 141 -3.50 24.14 14.02
N LEU A 142 -4.27 23.05 14.04
CA LEU A 142 -5.23 22.76 15.10
C LEU A 142 -4.55 22.48 16.45
N LYS A 143 -3.44 21.74 16.43
CA LYS A 143 -2.74 21.28 17.64
C LYS A 143 -1.73 22.29 18.17
N CYS A 144 -1.28 23.23 17.34
CA CYS A 144 -0.31 24.26 17.66
C CYS A 144 -0.88 25.67 17.34
N PRO A 145 -1.81 26.22 18.14
CA PRO A 145 -2.44 27.51 17.88
C PRO A 145 -1.47 28.71 17.76
N GLU A 146 -0.30 28.60 18.39
CA GLU A 146 0.80 29.57 18.35
C GLU A 146 1.64 29.53 17.07
N ILE A 147 1.56 28.44 16.30
CA ILE A 147 2.28 28.27 15.04
C ILE A 147 1.43 28.79 13.89
N THR A 148 2.01 29.65 13.05
CA THR A 148 1.38 30.07 11.80
C THR A 148 1.72 29.10 10.68
N VAL A 149 0.71 28.54 10.01
CA VAL A 149 0.85 27.53 8.96
C VAL A 149 0.30 28.08 7.64
N ASN A 150 1.17 28.21 6.64
CA ASN A 150 0.83 28.61 5.29
C ASN A 150 0.96 27.41 4.34
N ILE A 151 -0.14 27.01 3.71
CA ILE A 151 -0.15 25.99 2.67
C ILE A 151 -0.17 26.70 1.32
N VAL A 152 0.79 26.37 0.45
CA VAL A 152 0.94 27.00 -0.86
C VAL A 152 0.90 25.98 -1.99
N ASP A 153 0.29 26.36 -3.11
CA ASP A 153 0.23 25.56 -4.33
C ASP A 153 0.16 26.51 -5.53
N ILE A 154 0.69 26.07 -6.68
CA ILE A 154 0.63 26.82 -7.94
C ILE A 154 -0.78 26.74 -8.57
N SER A 155 -1.58 25.76 -8.16
CA SER A 155 -2.95 25.59 -8.65
C SER A 155 -3.90 26.58 -7.95
N GLU A 156 -4.20 27.68 -8.63
CA GLU A 156 -5.19 28.66 -8.15
C GLU A 156 -6.57 28.02 -7.87
N PRO A 157 -7.11 27.13 -8.74
CA PRO A 157 -8.40 26.49 -8.47
C PRO A 157 -8.38 25.64 -7.21
N ARG A 158 -7.27 24.94 -6.93
CA ARG A 158 -7.12 24.12 -5.72
C ARG A 158 -7.06 24.99 -4.46
N ILE A 159 -6.30 26.08 -4.50
CA ILE A 159 -6.23 27.03 -3.37
C ILE A 159 -7.58 27.72 -3.15
N ALA A 160 -8.29 28.08 -4.22
CA ALA A 160 -9.65 28.63 -4.11
C ALA A 160 -10.61 27.64 -3.44
N ALA A 161 -10.56 26.35 -3.82
CA ALA A 161 -11.36 25.30 -3.19
C ALA A 161 -11.04 25.15 -1.69
N TRP A 162 -9.77 25.14 -1.29
CA TRP A 162 -9.35 25.11 0.12
C TRP A 162 -9.82 26.32 0.93
N ASN A 163 -10.06 27.47 0.28
CA ASN A 163 -10.62 28.68 0.88
C ASN A 163 -12.15 28.75 0.82
N SER A 164 -12.81 27.76 0.21
CA SER A 164 -14.27 27.68 0.08
C SER A 164 -14.89 26.73 1.11
N ASP A 165 -16.22 26.57 1.10
CA ASP A 165 -16.91 25.56 1.92
C ASP A 165 -16.84 24.14 1.31
N ASN A 166 -16.36 24.02 0.07
CA ASN A 166 -16.18 22.75 -0.63
C ASN A 166 -14.68 22.47 -0.81
N LEU A 167 -14.12 21.69 0.12
CA LEU A 167 -12.70 21.34 0.06
C LEU A 167 -12.38 20.51 -1.20
N PRO A 168 -11.16 20.61 -1.76
CA PRO A 168 -10.79 19.89 -2.99
C PRO A 168 -10.54 18.39 -2.76
N ILE A 169 -10.61 17.92 -1.52
CA ILE A 169 -10.49 16.51 -1.14
C ILE A 169 -11.55 16.17 -0.10
N TYR A 170 -12.07 14.95 -0.18
CA TYR A 170 -12.98 14.41 0.82
C TYR A 170 -12.21 13.54 1.81
N GLU A 171 -12.26 13.89 3.09
CA GLU A 171 -11.72 13.10 4.19
C GLU A 171 -12.65 13.24 5.40
N PRO A 172 -13.05 12.14 6.06
CA PRO A 172 -13.87 12.20 7.26
C PRO A 172 -13.25 13.10 8.34
N GLY A 173 -14.00 14.13 8.75
CA GLY A 173 -13.59 15.08 9.80
C GLY A 173 -12.70 16.25 9.34
N LEU A 174 -12.14 16.22 8.13
CA LEU A 174 -11.21 17.25 7.64
C LEU A 174 -11.87 18.64 7.59
N ASP A 175 -13.10 18.73 7.10
CA ASP A 175 -13.85 20.00 7.01
C ASP A 175 -13.95 20.72 8.37
N LYS A 176 -14.18 19.95 9.46
CA LYS A 176 -14.24 20.50 10.82
C LYS A 176 -12.90 21.04 11.27
N VAL A 177 -11.81 20.33 11.00
CA VAL A 177 -10.44 20.74 11.34
C VAL A 177 -10.06 22.02 10.60
N VAL A 178 -10.29 22.07 9.29
CA VAL A 178 -9.96 23.23 8.45
C VAL A 178 -10.74 24.45 8.90
N LYS A 179 -12.06 24.34 9.11
CA LYS A 179 -12.92 25.45 9.55
C LYS A 179 -12.52 26.00 10.92
N ALA A 180 -11.99 25.18 11.82
CA ALA A 180 -11.56 25.61 13.15
C ALA A 180 -10.31 26.51 13.13
N CYS A 181 -9.46 26.37 12.11
CA CYS A 181 -8.13 27.01 12.06
C CYS A 181 -7.97 28.01 10.91
N ARG A 182 -8.73 27.84 9.81
CA ARG A 182 -8.61 28.66 8.61
C ARG A 182 -8.89 30.14 8.92
N GLY A 183 -7.97 31.01 8.53
CA GLY A 183 -8.04 32.45 8.78
C GLY A 183 -7.61 32.87 10.19
N ARG A 184 -7.28 31.92 11.08
CA ARG A 184 -6.70 32.19 12.41
C ARG A 184 -5.19 32.00 12.39
N ASN A 185 -4.76 30.76 12.21
CA ASN A 185 -3.35 30.38 12.09
C ASN A 185 -3.09 29.42 10.92
N LEU A 186 -4.12 29.01 10.18
CA LEU A 186 -4.02 28.24 8.94
C LEU A 186 -4.42 29.09 7.74
N PHE A 187 -3.56 29.16 6.73
CA PHE A 187 -3.77 29.97 5.54
C PHE A 187 -3.46 29.19 4.26
N PHE A 188 -4.25 29.40 3.21
CA PHE A 188 -4.04 28.82 1.88
C PHE A 188 -3.82 29.94 0.87
N THR A 189 -2.71 29.92 0.15
CA THR A 189 -2.33 31.01 -0.76
C THR A 189 -1.50 30.53 -1.95
N THR A 190 -1.50 31.30 -3.03
CA THR A 190 -0.63 31.09 -4.20
C THR A 190 0.68 31.89 -4.09
N GLN A 191 0.87 32.65 -3.00
CA GLN A 191 2.06 33.48 -2.74
C GLN A 191 3.24 32.65 -2.23
N VAL A 192 3.69 31.67 -3.03
CA VAL A 192 4.74 30.69 -2.69
C VAL A 192 6.00 31.37 -2.16
N ASP A 193 6.52 32.38 -2.87
CA ASP A 193 7.79 33.02 -2.53
C ASP A 193 7.75 33.74 -1.19
N GLN A 194 6.67 34.47 -0.93
CA GLN A 194 6.49 35.19 0.32
C GLN A 194 6.50 34.21 1.49
N CYS A 195 5.73 33.13 1.40
CA CYS A 195 5.68 32.11 2.45
C CYS A 195 7.02 31.41 2.65
N ILE A 196 7.81 31.17 1.59
CA ILE A 196 9.18 30.64 1.71
C ILE A 196 10.09 31.61 2.48
N LYS A 197 10.01 32.92 2.20
CA LYS A 197 10.84 33.93 2.89
C LYS A 197 10.54 33.99 4.37
N GLU A 198 9.26 33.96 4.73
CA GLU A 198 8.81 34.14 6.11
C GLU A 198 8.93 32.88 6.98
N ALA A 199 8.95 31.68 6.39
CA ALA A 199 8.90 30.43 7.15
C ALA A 199 10.22 30.08 7.85
N ASP A 200 10.13 29.42 8.99
CA ASP A 200 11.26 28.76 9.67
C ASP A 200 11.40 27.30 9.21
N ILE A 201 10.26 26.63 9.02
CA ILE A 201 10.15 25.26 8.53
C ILE A 201 9.38 25.24 7.21
N ILE A 202 9.94 24.59 6.20
CA ILE A 202 9.33 24.44 4.87
C ILE A 202 9.12 22.96 4.59
N PHE A 203 7.86 22.52 4.60
CA PHE A 203 7.48 21.19 4.11
C PHE A 203 7.39 21.18 2.59
N VAL A 204 7.89 20.10 1.98
CA VAL A 204 7.75 19.81 0.56
C VAL A 204 6.90 18.56 0.43
N ALA A 205 5.63 18.76 0.04
CA ALA A 205 4.59 17.73 -0.08
C ALA A 205 4.06 17.68 -1.52
N VAL A 206 4.97 17.68 -2.50
CA VAL A 206 4.65 17.61 -3.93
C VAL A 206 4.64 16.16 -4.43
N ASN A 207 3.93 15.94 -5.54
CA ASN A 207 3.87 14.61 -6.15
C ASN A 207 5.22 14.20 -6.73
N THR A 208 5.53 12.91 -6.61
CA THR A 208 6.66 12.21 -7.24
C THR A 208 6.10 11.11 -8.15
N PRO A 209 5.49 11.48 -9.30
CA PRO A 209 4.82 10.51 -10.16
C PRO A 209 5.83 9.50 -10.71
N THR A 210 5.37 8.30 -11.09
CA THR A 210 6.23 7.34 -11.76
C THR A 210 6.64 7.88 -13.13
N LYS A 211 7.93 7.77 -13.49
CA LYS A 211 8.44 8.14 -14.81
C LYS A 211 7.70 7.37 -15.90
N LYS A 212 7.20 8.07 -16.92
CA LYS A 212 6.56 7.45 -18.09
C LYS A 212 7.53 7.05 -19.19
N VAL A 213 8.71 7.70 -19.24
CA VAL A 213 9.71 7.51 -20.30
C VAL A 213 11.14 7.53 -19.74
N GLY A 214 12.09 7.02 -20.52
CA GLY A 214 13.51 7.00 -20.20
C GLY A 214 13.91 5.95 -19.16
N ILE A 215 15.10 6.12 -18.55
CA ILE A 215 15.64 5.17 -17.57
C ILE A 215 14.70 5.08 -16.36
N GLY A 216 14.28 3.85 -16.04
CA GLY A 216 13.34 3.59 -14.95
C GLY A 216 11.88 3.88 -15.28
N ALA A 217 11.51 4.01 -16.57
CA ALA A 217 10.11 4.14 -16.97
C ALA A 217 9.24 3.02 -16.37
N GLY A 218 8.06 3.39 -15.87
CA GLY A 218 7.12 2.52 -15.19
C GLY A 218 7.48 2.14 -13.75
N ARG A 219 8.65 2.53 -13.23
CA ARG A 219 9.12 2.07 -11.91
C ARG A 219 9.77 3.15 -11.04
N ALA A 220 10.63 3.98 -11.61
CA ALA A 220 11.33 5.03 -10.89
C ALA A 220 10.44 6.26 -10.69
N ALA A 221 10.58 6.92 -9.55
CA ALA A 221 9.96 8.20 -9.25
C ALA A 221 10.57 9.31 -10.11
N ASP A 222 9.71 10.18 -10.61
CA ASP A 222 10.06 11.44 -11.24
C ASP A 222 10.20 12.52 -10.16
N LEU A 223 11.42 13.03 -10.00
CA LEU A 223 11.76 14.03 -8.99
C LEU A 223 11.62 15.47 -9.50
N THR A 224 11.09 15.68 -10.71
CA THR A 224 11.00 17.01 -11.35
C THR A 224 10.35 18.06 -10.45
N TYR A 225 9.14 17.80 -9.93
CA TYR A 225 8.42 18.78 -9.11
C TYR A 225 9.14 19.09 -7.79
N TRP A 226 9.77 18.07 -7.25
CA TRP A 226 10.51 18.19 -6.02
C TRP A 226 11.81 19.01 -6.24
N GLU A 227 12.51 18.80 -7.36
CA GLU A 227 13.73 19.55 -7.69
C GLU A 227 13.38 21.02 -7.95
N LEU A 228 12.26 21.28 -8.64
CA LEU A 228 11.74 22.63 -8.84
C LEU A 228 11.43 23.33 -7.51
N ALA A 229 10.80 22.63 -6.56
CA ALA A 229 10.56 23.17 -5.21
C ALA A 229 11.87 23.50 -4.48
N ALA A 230 12.84 22.58 -4.49
CA ALA A 230 14.16 22.79 -3.89
C ALA A 230 14.90 24.00 -4.49
N ARG A 231 14.91 24.11 -5.82
CA ARG A 231 15.51 25.25 -6.54
C ARG A 231 14.82 26.57 -6.19
N ARG A 232 13.48 26.56 -6.08
CA ARG A 232 12.72 27.76 -5.70
C ARG A 232 13.04 28.19 -4.28
N ILE A 233 13.10 27.25 -3.33
CA ILE A 233 13.52 27.51 -1.96
C ILE A 233 14.93 28.13 -1.94
N ALA A 234 15.90 27.53 -2.64
CA ALA A 234 17.27 28.04 -2.71
C ALA A 234 17.36 29.48 -3.26
N GLN A 235 16.54 29.79 -4.27
CA GLN A 235 16.51 31.11 -4.92
C GLN A 235 15.95 32.21 -4.00
N VAL A 236 14.89 31.87 -3.26
CA VAL A 236 14.03 32.81 -2.55
C VAL A 236 14.40 32.97 -1.08
N ALA A 237 14.89 31.92 -0.42
CA ALA A 237 15.20 31.95 1.00
C ALA A 237 16.41 32.86 1.32
N GLU A 238 16.22 33.74 2.30
CA GLU A 238 17.21 34.75 2.72
C GLU A 238 17.77 34.47 4.13
N THR A 239 17.05 33.70 4.96
CA THR A 239 17.44 33.30 6.32
C THR A 239 17.51 31.77 6.45
N PRO A 240 18.24 31.23 7.44
CA PRO A 240 18.36 29.78 7.60
C PRO A 240 17.01 29.09 7.71
N LYS A 241 16.84 27.93 7.05
CA LYS A 241 15.57 27.18 7.01
C LYS A 241 15.76 25.71 7.38
N ILE A 242 14.72 25.13 7.99
CA ILE A 242 14.55 23.67 8.04
C ILE A 242 13.66 23.26 6.86
N VAL A 243 14.18 22.45 5.95
CA VAL A 243 13.44 21.92 4.80
C VAL A 243 13.08 20.48 5.07
N VAL A 244 11.79 20.17 5.07
CA VAL A 244 11.24 18.87 5.44
C VAL A 244 10.63 18.20 4.22
N GLU A 245 11.22 17.10 3.81
CA GLU A 245 10.67 16.19 2.80
C GLU A 245 9.53 15.38 3.44
N LYS A 246 8.30 15.51 2.92
CA LYS A 246 7.08 14.88 3.46
C LYS A 246 6.47 13.84 2.55
N SER A 247 6.81 13.87 1.27
CA SER A 247 6.28 12.98 0.25
C SER A 247 6.84 11.56 0.41
N THR A 248 6.39 10.63 -0.43
CA THR A 248 7.12 9.36 -0.55
C THR A 248 8.17 9.51 -1.63
N VAL A 249 9.44 9.45 -1.24
CA VAL A 249 10.59 9.67 -2.14
C VAL A 249 11.54 8.47 -2.11
N PRO A 250 12.31 8.22 -3.19
CA PRO A 250 13.35 7.21 -3.19
C PRO A 250 14.50 7.58 -2.25
N ILE A 251 15.28 6.59 -1.82
CA ILE A 251 16.44 6.82 -0.95
C ILE A 251 17.44 7.75 -1.65
N LYS A 252 18.08 8.63 -0.85
CA LYS A 252 19.03 9.67 -1.25
C LYS A 252 18.39 10.91 -1.88
N THR A 253 17.07 11.02 -1.86
CA THR A 253 16.38 12.23 -2.30
C THR A 253 16.78 13.40 -1.43
N ALA A 254 16.82 13.24 -0.11
CA ALA A 254 17.28 14.28 0.80
C ALA A 254 18.75 14.72 0.58
N GLU A 255 19.63 13.81 0.15
CA GLU A 255 21.01 14.16 -0.25
C GLU A 255 21.01 15.04 -1.51
N ALA A 256 20.15 14.71 -2.48
CA ALA A 256 19.96 15.53 -3.67
C ALA A 256 19.43 16.94 -3.33
N ILE A 257 18.55 17.11 -2.31
CA ILE A 257 18.04 18.45 -1.96
C ILE A 257 19.18 19.23 -1.39
N SER A 258 19.93 18.60 -0.50
CA SER A 258 21.05 19.25 0.14
C SER A 258 22.02 19.78 -0.92
N ALA A 259 22.31 19.00 -1.96
CA ALA A 259 23.13 19.45 -3.09
C ALA A 259 22.52 20.65 -3.84
N VAL A 260 21.22 20.62 -4.14
CA VAL A 260 20.52 21.72 -4.84
C VAL A 260 20.46 23.00 -3.99
N LEU A 261 20.08 22.86 -2.72
CA LEU A 261 19.94 23.94 -1.77
C LEU A 261 21.28 24.61 -1.49
N HIS A 262 22.36 23.85 -1.29
CA HIS A 262 23.69 24.42 -1.02
C HIS A 262 24.41 24.91 -2.28
N GLY A 263 24.09 24.35 -3.45
CA GLY A 263 24.70 24.76 -4.73
C GLY A 263 24.23 26.15 -5.20
N ALA A 264 22.97 26.51 -4.91
CA ALA A 264 22.37 27.78 -5.34
C ALA A 264 21.94 28.70 -4.17
N GLY A 265 22.03 28.22 -2.94
CA GLY A 265 21.49 28.88 -1.76
C GLY A 265 22.30 30.07 -1.28
N LYS A 266 21.59 31.09 -0.81
CA LYS A 266 22.17 32.28 -0.16
C LYS A 266 22.35 32.13 1.35
N THR A 267 21.87 31.03 1.92
CA THR A 267 21.72 30.81 3.35
C THR A 267 21.90 29.34 3.72
N GLN A 268 21.83 29.02 5.02
CA GLN A 268 21.99 27.67 5.55
C GLN A 268 20.67 26.88 5.51
N PHE A 269 20.75 25.60 5.18
CA PHE A 269 19.59 24.71 5.15
C PHE A 269 19.86 23.44 5.95
N SER A 270 18.90 23.05 6.79
CA SER A 270 18.86 21.72 7.39
C SER A 270 17.78 20.90 6.68
N VAL A 271 18.17 19.77 6.10
CA VAL A 271 17.24 18.88 5.39
C VAL A 271 16.82 17.74 6.32
N LEU A 272 15.51 17.56 6.46
CA LEU A 272 14.91 16.45 7.18
C LEU A 272 14.05 15.60 6.23
N SER A 273 13.98 14.30 6.50
CA SER A 273 12.92 13.43 5.97
C SER A 273 11.88 13.23 7.07
N ASN A 274 10.60 13.42 6.76
CA ASN A 274 9.49 13.16 7.67
C ASN A 274 8.35 12.50 6.90
N PRO A 275 8.44 11.21 6.60
CA PRO A 275 7.42 10.52 5.80
C PRO A 275 6.02 10.65 6.43
N GLU A 276 4.99 10.65 5.58
CA GLU A 276 3.61 10.45 6.03
C GLU A 276 3.31 8.96 6.26
N PHE A 277 2.35 8.64 7.14
CA PHE A 277 1.82 7.28 7.30
C PHE A 277 0.28 7.26 7.37
N LEU A 278 -0.37 8.27 6.80
CA LEU A 278 -1.82 8.36 6.75
C LEU A 278 -2.38 7.43 5.67
N ALA A 279 -3.61 6.97 5.87
CA ALA A 279 -4.38 6.30 4.84
C ALA A 279 -5.60 7.15 4.46
N GLU A 280 -5.89 7.23 3.17
CA GLU A 280 -7.10 7.92 2.69
C GLU A 280 -8.36 7.30 3.30
N GLY A 281 -9.31 8.12 3.72
CA GLY A 281 -10.51 7.74 4.46
C GLY A 281 -10.33 7.69 5.99
N THR A 282 -9.09 7.68 6.49
CA THR A 282 -8.76 7.75 7.94
C THR A 282 -7.72 8.80 8.26
N ALA A 283 -7.44 9.74 7.34
CA ALA A 283 -6.28 10.61 7.43
C ALA A 283 -6.26 11.48 8.70
N ILE A 284 -7.44 11.95 9.14
CA ILE A 284 -7.55 12.76 10.37
C ILE A 284 -7.28 11.94 11.62
N GLU A 285 -7.78 10.71 11.69
CA GLU A 285 -7.52 9.81 12.82
C GLU A 285 -6.03 9.43 12.89
N ASP A 286 -5.43 9.12 11.74
CA ASP A 286 -4.02 8.75 11.63
C ASP A 286 -3.08 9.91 12.02
N LEU A 287 -3.47 11.15 11.75
CA LEU A 287 -2.72 12.36 12.11
C LEU A 287 -2.94 12.79 13.57
N ASP A 288 -4.14 12.58 14.11
CA ASP A 288 -4.47 12.90 15.50
C ASP A 288 -3.82 11.94 16.50
N ALA A 289 -3.80 10.64 16.18
CA ALA A 289 -3.27 9.60 17.04
C ALA A 289 -2.35 8.62 16.28
N PRO A 290 -1.21 9.10 15.74
CA PRO A 290 -0.33 8.26 14.94
C PRO A 290 0.22 7.09 15.76
N ASP A 291 0.46 5.96 15.08
CA ASP A 291 1.25 4.85 15.64
C ASP A 291 2.68 5.34 15.97
N ARG A 292 3.25 6.16 15.07
CA ARG A 292 4.56 6.80 15.19
C ARG A 292 4.68 8.01 14.26
N VAL A 293 5.52 8.95 14.65
CA VAL A 293 6.10 9.99 13.78
C VAL A 293 7.55 9.62 13.52
N LEU A 294 8.01 9.68 12.27
CA LEU A 294 9.39 9.36 11.90
C LEU A 294 10.09 10.61 11.38
N ILE A 295 11.28 10.95 11.91
CA ILE A 295 12.08 12.09 11.51
C ILE A 295 13.51 11.63 11.24
N GLY A 296 13.94 11.70 9.98
CA GLY A 296 15.31 11.47 9.54
C GLY A 296 16.10 12.77 9.45
N SER A 297 17.29 12.83 10.02
CA SER A 297 18.20 13.98 9.92
C SER A 297 19.62 13.57 9.56
N THR A 298 20.44 14.53 9.11
CA THR A 298 21.87 14.31 8.96
C THR A 298 22.51 14.09 10.33
N LEU A 299 23.55 13.26 10.39
CA LEU A 299 24.28 12.95 11.62
C LEU A 299 25.30 14.04 11.95
N CYS A 300 24.81 15.26 12.18
CA CYS A 300 25.58 16.42 12.63
C CYS A 300 24.80 17.22 13.67
N GLU A 301 25.45 18.21 14.29
CA GLU A 301 24.84 19.03 15.34
C GLU A 301 23.65 19.84 14.81
N GLU A 302 23.79 20.45 13.64
CA GLU A 302 22.74 21.22 12.98
C GLU A 302 21.54 20.35 12.62
N GLY A 303 21.79 19.15 12.07
CA GLY A 303 20.75 18.18 11.73
C GLY A 303 19.99 17.71 12.97
N SER A 304 20.70 17.48 14.08
CA SER A 304 20.10 17.06 15.35
C SER A 304 19.22 18.16 15.95
N LYS A 305 19.67 19.43 15.90
CA LYS A 305 18.87 20.58 16.33
C LYS A 305 17.62 20.75 15.47
N ALA A 306 17.74 20.66 14.14
CA ALA A 306 16.59 20.75 13.25
C ALA A 306 15.58 19.62 13.49
N SER A 307 16.07 18.39 13.68
CA SER A 307 15.25 17.22 14.04
C SER A 307 14.51 17.44 15.35
N GLN A 308 15.19 18.01 16.35
CA GLN A 308 14.59 18.33 17.65
C GLN A 308 13.50 19.39 17.52
N THR A 309 13.74 20.48 16.78
CA THR A 309 12.72 21.52 16.53
C THR A 309 11.46 20.91 15.94
N LEU A 310 11.57 20.03 14.94
CA LEU A 310 10.41 19.38 14.34
C LEU A 310 9.74 18.38 15.32
N ALA A 311 10.53 17.63 16.09
CA ALA A 311 10.00 16.75 17.13
C ALA A 311 9.22 17.53 18.19
N ASP A 312 9.66 18.73 18.55
CA ASP A 312 8.97 19.61 19.50
C ASP A 312 7.64 20.14 18.94
N VAL A 313 7.51 20.34 17.62
CA VAL A 313 6.22 20.63 16.98
C VAL A 313 5.26 19.46 17.18
N TYR A 314 5.66 18.24 16.80
CA TYR A 314 4.81 17.05 16.96
C TYR A 314 4.47 16.74 18.42
N ALA A 315 5.36 17.07 19.36
CA ALA A 315 5.18 16.81 20.79
C ALA A 315 4.04 17.59 21.45
N HIS A 316 3.41 18.54 20.75
CA HIS A 316 2.21 19.22 21.22
C HIS A 316 1.02 18.25 21.40
N TRP A 317 0.98 17.17 20.63
CA TRP A 317 -0.10 16.17 20.73
C TRP A 317 0.36 14.72 20.62
N VAL A 318 1.55 14.46 20.06
CA VAL A 318 2.11 13.11 19.95
C VAL A 318 3.03 12.83 21.13
N PRO A 319 2.81 11.74 21.89
CA PRO A 319 3.73 11.33 22.96
C PRO A 319 5.16 11.14 22.44
N ARG A 320 6.17 11.59 23.20
CA ARG A 320 7.59 11.60 22.77
C ARG A 320 8.10 10.22 22.40
N GLU A 321 7.65 9.17 23.09
CA GLU A 321 7.98 7.78 22.81
C GLU A 321 7.50 7.28 21.44
N LYS A 322 6.53 7.96 20.83
CA LYS A 322 6.05 7.70 19.47
C LYS A 322 6.77 8.55 18.41
N ILE A 323 7.67 9.46 18.79
CA ILE A 323 8.44 10.29 17.87
C ILE A 323 9.82 9.67 17.71
N LEU A 324 10.05 9.00 16.57
CA LEU A 324 11.28 8.29 16.26
C LEU A 324 12.21 9.19 15.45
N GLN A 325 13.40 9.45 15.98
CA GLN A 325 14.45 10.20 15.29
C GLN A 325 15.53 9.23 14.78
N THR A 326 15.90 9.34 13.51
CA THR A 326 16.87 8.46 12.84
C THR A 326 17.71 9.24 11.83
N ASN A 327 18.60 8.58 11.09
CA ASN A 327 19.26 9.21 9.96
C ASN A 327 18.31 9.31 8.74
N VAL A 328 18.60 10.27 7.85
CA VAL A 328 17.81 10.54 6.64
C VAL A 328 17.47 9.27 5.83
N TRP A 329 18.47 8.45 5.49
CA TRP A 329 18.27 7.30 4.61
C TRP A 329 17.44 6.20 5.26
N SER A 330 17.62 5.99 6.57
CA SER A 330 16.79 5.08 7.34
C SER A 330 15.34 5.55 7.39
N SER A 331 15.09 6.86 7.45
CA SER A 331 13.73 7.42 7.38
C SER A 331 13.07 7.14 6.02
N GLU A 332 13.74 7.51 4.92
CA GLU A 332 13.26 7.31 3.55
C GLU A 332 12.98 5.81 3.26
N LEU A 333 13.94 4.94 3.59
CA LEU A 333 13.80 3.49 3.40
C LEU A 333 12.64 2.91 4.22
N SER A 334 12.47 3.35 5.47
CA SER A 334 11.43 2.82 6.35
C SER A 334 10.03 3.02 5.78
N LYS A 335 9.78 4.11 5.06
CA LYS A 335 8.48 4.34 4.39
C LYS A 335 8.25 3.34 3.26
N LEU A 336 9.22 3.17 2.36
CA LEU A 336 9.12 2.23 1.24
C LEU A 336 8.96 0.78 1.74
N VAL A 337 9.72 0.39 2.76
CA VAL A 337 9.66 -0.94 3.36
C VAL A 337 8.32 -1.14 4.07
N ALA A 338 7.85 -0.19 4.88
CA ALA A 338 6.56 -0.32 5.55
C ALA A 338 5.40 -0.53 4.57
N ASN A 339 5.35 0.27 3.49
CA ASN A 339 4.32 0.11 2.45
C ASN A 339 4.46 -1.22 1.70
N SER A 340 5.69 -1.69 1.46
CA SER A 340 5.95 -2.99 0.86
C SER A 340 5.46 -4.15 1.74
N PHE A 341 5.67 -4.08 3.07
CA PHE A 341 5.17 -5.10 4.00
C PHE A 341 3.63 -5.10 4.09
N LEU A 342 2.98 -3.94 4.06
CA LEU A 342 1.52 -3.85 4.03
C LEU A 342 0.94 -4.51 2.77
N ALA A 343 1.48 -4.14 1.60
CA ALA A 343 1.07 -4.72 0.32
C ALA A 343 1.41 -6.22 0.23
N GLN A 344 2.55 -6.64 0.75
CA GLN A 344 2.95 -8.05 0.79
C GLN A 344 1.96 -8.91 1.57
N ARG A 345 1.40 -8.41 2.69
CA ARG A 345 0.36 -9.13 3.44
C ARG A 345 -0.89 -9.35 2.60
N VAL A 346 -1.33 -8.31 1.87
CA VAL A 346 -2.48 -8.40 0.96
C VAL A 346 -2.21 -9.39 -0.17
N SER A 347 -1.07 -9.30 -0.85
CA SER A 347 -0.71 -10.26 -1.90
C SER A 347 -0.56 -11.69 -1.37
N SER A 348 -0.04 -11.86 -0.16
CA SER A 348 0.11 -13.18 0.47
C SER A 348 -1.25 -13.81 0.76
N ILE A 349 -2.19 -13.06 1.35
CA ILE A 349 -3.53 -13.60 1.60
C ILE A 349 -4.33 -13.79 0.30
N ASN A 350 -4.10 -12.97 -0.72
CA ASN A 350 -4.67 -13.18 -2.06
C ASN A 350 -4.12 -14.44 -2.72
N ALA A 351 -2.82 -14.76 -2.58
CA ALA A 351 -2.28 -16.03 -3.05
C ALA A 351 -2.94 -17.22 -2.34
N VAL A 352 -3.12 -17.12 -1.02
CA VAL A 352 -3.84 -18.14 -0.23
C VAL A 352 -5.31 -18.26 -0.67
N SER A 353 -5.96 -17.17 -1.09
CA SER A 353 -7.33 -17.20 -1.60
C SER A 353 -7.49 -18.17 -2.79
N ALA A 354 -6.51 -18.22 -3.69
CA ALA A 354 -6.53 -19.16 -4.81
C ALA A 354 -6.41 -20.63 -4.34
N ILE A 355 -5.61 -20.90 -3.29
CA ILE A 355 -5.51 -22.22 -2.66
C ILE A 355 -6.84 -22.60 -2.02
N CYS A 356 -7.50 -21.67 -1.33
CA CYS A 356 -8.80 -21.87 -0.71
C CYS A 356 -9.86 -22.29 -1.74
N GLU A 357 -9.94 -21.58 -2.86
CA GLU A 357 -10.87 -21.92 -3.96
C GLU A 357 -10.61 -23.31 -4.55
N ALA A 358 -9.34 -23.71 -4.68
CA ALA A 358 -8.96 -25.01 -5.23
C ALA A 358 -9.14 -26.18 -4.26
N SER A 359 -9.16 -25.92 -2.95
CA SER A 359 -9.21 -26.94 -1.89
C SER A 359 -10.55 -27.03 -1.18
N GLY A 360 -11.44 -26.05 -1.37
CA GLY A 360 -12.70 -25.95 -0.63
C GLY A 360 -12.55 -25.32 0.77
N ALA A 361 -11.42 -24.68 1.06
CA ALA A 361 -11.25 -23.88 2.28
C ALA A 361 -11.82 -22.46 2.11
N ASP A 362 -11.94 -21.74 3.22
CA ASP A 362 -12.40 -20.35 3.27
C ASP A 362 -11.26 -19.41 3.70
N VAL A 363 -10.92 -18.43 2.85
CA VAL A 363 -9.82 -17.48 3.08
C VAL A 363 -10.05 -16.58 4.30
N ASP A 364 -11.29 -16.21 4.63
CA ASP A 364 -11.58 -15.40 5.82
C ASP A 364 -11.38 -16.23 7.10
N GLU A 365 -11.68 -17.53 7.07
CA GLU A 365 -11.39 -18.44 8.19
C GLU A 365 -9.89 -18.65 8.37
N VAL A 366 -9.16 -18.87 7.27
CA VAL A 366 -7.70 -19.00 7.27
C VAL A 366 -7.04 -17.71 7.76
N ALA A 367 -7.45 -16.55 7.22
CA ALA A 367 -6.96 -15.23 7.63
C ALA A 367 -7.19 -14.98 9.13
N ARG A 368 -8.38 -15.33 9.64
CA ARG A 368 -8.70 -15.22 11.07
C ARG A 368 -7.80 -16.12 11.91
N ALA A 369 -7.63 -17.39 11.54
CA ALA A 369 -6.79 -18.32 12.29
C ALA A 369 -5.32 -17.88 12.33
N VAL A 370 -4.77 -17.45 11.18
CA VAL A 370 -3.40 -16.94 11.07
C VAL A 370 -3.22 -15.62 11.83
N GLY A 371 -4.20 -14.71 11.72
CA GLY A 371 -4.15 -13.39 12.34
C GLY A 371 -4.31 -13.38 13.87
N MET A 372 -4.76 -14.49 14.47
CA MET A 372 -4.80 -14.66 15.93
C MET A 372 -3.40 -14.81 16.55
N ASP A 373 -2.40 -15.21 15.77
CA ASP A 373 -1.01 -15.18 16.23
C ASP A 373 -0.54 -13.72 16.30
N THR A 374 -0.29 -13.21 17.52
CA THR A 374 0.06 -11.80 17.74
C THR A 374 1.38 -11.38 17.10
N ARG A 375 2.23 -12.33 16.69
CA ARG A 375 3.47 -12.05 15.93
C ARG A 375 3.18 -11.69 14.47
N ILE A 376 2.02 -12.13 13.95
CA ILE A 376 1.52 -11.82 12.60
C ILE A 376 0.51 -10.67 12.67
N GLY A 377 -0.44 -10.75 13.60
CA GLY A 377 -1.53 -9.79 13.78
C GLY A 377 -2.63 -9.91 12.71
N PRO A 378 -3.83 -9.36 12.99
CA PRO A 378 -5.02 -9.56 12.14
C PRO A 378 -5.19 -8.53 11.01
N LYS A 379 -4.45 -7.41 11.04
CA LYS A 379 -4.63 -6.29 10.08
C LYS A 379 -4.06 -6.64 8.69
N PHE A 380 -4.58 -6.01 7.63
CA PHE A 380 -4.12 -6.21 6.25
C PHE A 380 -4.17 -7.68 5.77
N MET A 381 -5.14 -8.46 6.27
CA MET A 381 -5.35 -9.87 5.94
C MET A 381 -6.71 -10.12 5.29
N LYS A 382 -7.36 -9.10 4.74
CA LYS A 382 -8.61 -9.26 3.97
C LYS A 382 -8.25 -9.50 2.51
N ALA A 383 -8.63 -10.66 1.97
CA ALA A 383 -8.48 -10.94 0.56
C ALA A 383 -9.40 -10.04 -0.28
N SER A 384 -8.94 -9.66 -1.46
CA SER A 384 -9.66 -8.80 -2.39
C SER A 384 -9.31 -9.12 -3.84
N VAL A 385 -9.98 -8.44 -4.78
CA VAL A 385 -9.67 -8.50 -6.22
C VAL A 385 -8.28 -7.94 -6.56
N GLY A 386 -7.72 -7.16 -5.65
CA GLY A 386 -6.39 -6.56 -5.75
C GLY A 386 -6.31 -5.33 -4.86
N PHE A 387 -5.11 -4.99 -4.40
CA PHE A 387 -4.88 -3.66 -3.83
C PHE A 387 -4.74 -2.63 -4.95
N GLY A 388 -5.09 -1.39 -4.63
CA GLY A 388 -4.89 -0.21 -5.48
C GLY A 388 -4.35 0.96 -4.67
N GLY A 389 -4.61 2.17 -5.14
CA GLY A 389 -4.17 3.41 -4.51
C GLY A 389 -2.75 3.82 -4.95
N SER A 390 -2.46 5.11 -4.80
CA SER A 390 -1.22 5.71 -5.34
C SER A 390 0.08 5.33 -4.64
N CYS A 391 0.02 4.57 -3.53
CA CYS A 391 1.17 4.23 -2.70
C CYS A 391 1.75 2.85 -3.02
N PHE A 392 0.99 1.76 -2.86
CA PHE A 392 1.58 0.41 -2.83
C PHE A 392 2.35 0.02 -4.08
N GLN A 393 1.71 0.02 -5.25
CA GLN A 393 2.38 -0.40 -6.49
C GLN A 393 3.56 0.50 -6.82
N LYS A 394 3.36 1.82 -6.73
CA LYS A 394 4.39 2.83 -6.96
C LYS A 394 5.61 2.62 -6.05
N ASP A 395 5.40 2.44 -4.76
CA ASP A 395 6.48 2.36 -3.77
C ASP A 395 7.25 1.05 -3.88
N ILE A 396 6.55 -0.06 -4.15
CA ILE A 396 7.21 -1.35 -4.42
C ILE A 396 8.03 -1.29 -5.70
N LEU A 397 7.49 -0.75 -6.80
CA LEU A 397 8.23 -0.65 -8.05
C LEU A 397 9.45 0.29 -7.93
N ASN A 398 9.33 1.35 -7.12
CA ASN A 398 10.48 2.18 -6.75
C ASN A 398 11.52 1.41 -5.96
N LEU A 399 11.11 0.60 -4.98
CA LEU A 399 12.02 -0.26 -4.20
C LEU A 399 12.72 -1.30 -5.10
N VAL A 400 11.98 -1.93 -6.02
CA VAL A 400 12.52 -2.86 -7.02
C VAL A 400 13.58 -2.17 -7.87
N TYR A 401 13.25 -1.00 -8.44
CA TYR A 401 14.19 -0.22 -9.24
C TYR A 401 15.44 0.20 -8.46
N LEU A 402 15.27 0.59 -7.19
CA LEU A 402 16.36 0.92 -6.30
C LEU A 402 17.28 -0.28 -6.07
N CYS A 403 16.72 -1.45 -5.76
CA CYS A 403 17.48 -2.69 -5.59
C CYS A 403 18.29 -3.02 -6.85
N GLU A 404 17.71 -2.91 -8.03
CA GLU A 404 18.42 -3.11 -9.31
C GLU A 404 19.57 -2.12 -9.49
N SER A 405 19.34 -0.83 -9.19
CA SER A 405 20.36 0.21 -9.29
C SER A 405 21.55 0.00 -8.35
N MET A 406 21.34 -0.75 -7.26
CA MET A 406 22.35 -1.12 -6.28
C MET A 406 23.02 -2.48 -6.58
N GLY A 407 22.63 -3.16 -7.67
CA GLY A 407 23.15 -4.47 -8.02
C GLY A 407 22.62 -5.60 -7.13
N LEU A 408 21.36 -5.50 -6.66
CA LEU A 408 20.68 -6.48 -5.80
C LEU A 408 19.47 -7.12 -6.51
N PRO A 409 19.67 -7.88 -7.61
CA PRO A 409 18.58 -8.39 -8.44
C PRO A 409 17.70 -9.42 -7.70
N GLU A 410 18.23 -10.20 -6.76
CA GLU A 410 17.47 -11.18 -5.98
C GLU A 410 16.47 -10.48 -5.04
N VAL A 411 16.88 -9.37 -4.44
CA VAL A 411 16.03 -8.54 -3.57
C VAL A 411 14.96 -7.84 -4.41
N ALA A 412 15.33 -7.32 -5.58
CA ALA A 412 14.39 -6.75 -6.53
C ALA A 412 13.31 -7.77 -6.94
N HIS A 413 13.72 -9.00 -7.28
CA HIS A 413 12.80 -10.06 -7.66
C HIS A 413 11.84 -10.43 -6.52
N TYR A 414 12.33 -10.52 -5.28
CA TYR A 414 11.51 -10.81 -4.11
C TYR A 414 10.37 -9.81 -3.92
N PHE A 415 10.67 -8.50 -3.96
CA PHE A 415 9.63 -7.48 -3.81
C PHE A 415 8.73 -7.37 -5.04
N HIS A 416 9.25 -7.64 -6.24
CA HIS A 416 8.46 -7.62 -7.47
C HIS A 416 7.33 -8.67 -7.46
N GLN A 417 7.52 -9.82 -6.81
CA GLN A 417 6.47 -10.84 -6.65
C GLN A 417 5.20 -10.30 -5.99
N VAL A 418 5.31 -9.28 -5.13
CA VAL A 418 4.15 -8.66 -4.48
C VAL A 418 3.23 -8.00 -5.51
N VAL A 419 3.79 -7.31 -6.51
CA VAL A 419 3.04 -6.68 -7.60
C VAL A 419 2.53 -7.73 -8.58
N GLN A 420 3.37 -8.70 -8.96
CA GLN A 420 2.97 -9.76 -9.89
C GLN A 420 1.79 -10.58 -9.35
N MET A 421 1.76 -10.88 -8.04
CA MET A 421 0.63 -11.57 -7.41
C MET A 421 -0.64 -10.70 -7.40
N ASN A 422 -0.51 -9.37 -7.26
CA ASN A 422 -1.65 -8.46 -7.35
C ASN A 422 -2.25 -8.43 -8.76
N ASP A 423 -1.39 -8.42 -9.79
CA ASP A 423 -1.83 -8.46 -11.19
C ASP A 423 -2.48 -9.80 -11.54
N LEU A 424 -1.89 -10.91 -11.08
CA LEU A 424 -2.47 -12.24 -11.23
C LEU A 424 -3.85 -12.34 -10.57
N GLN A 425 -4.04 -11.73 -9.40
CA GLN A 425 -5.33 -11.74 -8.71
C GLN A 425 -6.42 -11.02 -9.53
N LYS A 426 -6.11 -9.85 -10.11
CA LYS A 426 -7.03 -9.10 -11.00
C LYS A 426 -7.38 -9.92 -12.24
N GLU A 427 -6.36 -10.51 -12.88
CA GLU A 427 -6.54 -11.37 -14.05
C GLU A 427 -7.42 -12.58 -13.74
N ARG A 428 -7.10 -13.30 -12.65
CA ARG A 428 -7.83 -14.49 -12.22
C ARG A 428 -9.30 -14.19 -11.95
N PHE A 429 -9.60 -13.03 -11.35
CA PHE A 429 -10.98 -12.59 -11.14
C PHE A 429 -11.73 -12.38 -12.46
N VAL A 430 -11.12 -11.70 -13.42
CA VAL A 430 -11.70 -11.50 -14.77
C VAL A 430 -11.90 -12.85 -15.48
N SER A 431 -10.90 -13.74 -15.45
CA SER A 431 -11.00 -15.06 -16.05
C SER A 431 -12.14 -15.88 -15.44
N ARG A 432 -12.36 -15.80 -14.12
CA ARG A 432 -13.50 -16.44 -13.45
C ARG A 432 -14.85 -15.91 -13.93
N ILE A 433 -14.95 -14.61 -14.21
CA ILE A 433 -16.15 -13.99 -14.76
C ILE A 433 -16.42 -14.49 -16.18
N ILE A 434 -15.41 -14.43 -17.06
CA ILE A 434 -15.52 -14.91 -18.45
C ILE A 434 -15.93 -16.37 -18.48
N HIS A 435 -15.28 -17.19 -17.66
CA HIS A 435 -15.53 -18.61 -17.56
C HIS A 435 -16.95 -18.91 -17.04
N GLY A 436 -17.35 -18.26 -15.94
CA GLY A 436 -18.70 -18.38 -15.39
C GLY A 436 -19.80 -17.94 -16.37
N LEU A 437 -19.47 -17.03 -17.29
CA LEU A 437 -20.36 -16.58 -18.37
C LEU A 437 -20.14 -17.36 -19.68
N PHE A 438 -19.72 -18.62 -19.60
CA PHE A 438 -19.60 -19.57 -20.70
C PHE A 438 -18.49 -19.23 -21.70
N ASN A 439 -17.35 -18.74 -21.20
CA ASN A 439 -16.17 -18.35 -21.97
C ASN A 439 -16.46 -17.25 -23.03
N THR A 440 -17.52 -16.45 -22.83
CA THR A 440 -17.81 -15.30 -23.69
C THR A 440 -18.59 -14.22 -22.96
N ILE A 441 -18.12 -12.98 -23.04
CA ILE A 441 -18.82 -11.81 -22.50
C ILE A 441 -19.14 -10.76 -23.57
N THR A 442 -18.90 -11.07 -24.84
CA THR A 442 -19.23 -10.20 -25.98
C THR A 442 -20.70 -9.81 -25.96
N GLY A 443 -20.98 -8.51 -25.87
CA GLY A 443 -22.33 -7.95 -25.83
C GLY A 443 -23.11 -8.22 -24.54
N LYS A 444 -22.55 -8.97 -23.58
CA LYS A 444 -23.22 -9.22 -22.29
C LYS A 444 -23.09 -7.98 -21.41
N LYS A 445 -24.22 -7.58 -20.82
CA LYS A 445 -24.23 -6.56 -19.76
C LYS A 445 -23.66 -7.11 -18.45
N ILE A 446 -22.67 -6.44 -17.88
CA ILE A 446 -22.07 -6.69 -16.56
C ILE A 446 -22.19 -5.41 -15.74
N ALA A 447 -22.83 -5.51 -14.57
CA ALA A 447 -22.86 -4.41 -13.61
C ALA A 447 -21.56 -4.42 -12.80
N LEU A 448 -20.86 -3.29 -12.75
CA LEU A 448 -19.64 -3.10 -11.97
C LEU A 448 -19.94 -2.14 -10.83
N LEU A 449 -19.95 -2.66 -9.60
CA LEU A 449 -20.26 -1.91 -8.39
C LEU A 449 -18.97 -1.52 -7.67
N GLY A 450 -18.71 -0.22 -7.62
CA GLY A 450 -17.48 0.38 -7.14
C GLY A 450 -16.49 0.68 -8.26
N PHE A 451 -15.84 1.85 -8.18
CA PHE A 451 -14.79 2.28 -9.08
C PHE A 451 -13.58 2.86 -8.32
N ALA A 452 -13.80 3.46 -7.15
CA ALA A 452 -12.73 3.89 -6.25
C ALA A 452 -11.85 2.70 -5.83
N PHE A 453 -10.58 2.95 -5.50
CA PHE A 453 -9.65 1.85 -5.15
C PHE A 453 -9.99 1.16 -3.81
N LYS A 454 -10.69 1.88 -2.92
CA LYS A 454 -11.24 1.44 -1.63
C LYS A 454 -12.50 2.25 -1.30
N LYS A 455 -13.23 1.87 -0.25
CA LYS A 455 -14.35 2.66 0.25
C LYS A 455 -13.92 3.98 0.89
N ASP A 456 -14.88 4.88 1.06
CA ASP A 456 -14.79 6.18 1.74
C ASP A 456 -13.83 7.19 1.08
N THR A 457 -13.56 7.03 -0.21
CA THR A 457 -12.77 7.97 -1.04
C THR A 457 -13.32 8.06 -2.47
N GLY A 458 -13.06 9.16 -3.16
CA GLY A 458 -13.29 9.31 -4.60
C GLY A 458 -12.04 9.01 -5.44
N ASP A 459 -10.93 8.58 -4.82
CA ASP A 459 -9.67 8.31 -5.52
C ASP A 459 -9.72 6.99 -6.31
N THR A 460 -9.29 7.08 -7.57
CA THR A 460 -9.30 6.00 -8.55
C THR A 460 -7.89 5.54 -8.94
N ARG A 461 -6.84 6.21 -8.43
CA ARG A 461 -5.45 5.89 -8.79
C ARG A 461 -5.13 4.42 -8.50
N GLU A 462 -4.63 3.72 -9.52
CA GLU A 462 -4.34 2.27 -9.48
C GLU A 462 -5.52 1.42 -9.01
N SER A 463 -6.77 1.86 -9.20
CA SER A 463 -7.95 1.07 -8.85
C SER A 463 -8.01 -0.21 -9.68
N ALA A 464 -8.31 -1.33 -9.03
CA ALA A 464 -8.53 -2.61 -9.71
C ALA A 464 -9.71 -2.53 -10.70
N ALA A 465 -10.69 -1.65 -10.46
CA ALA A 465 -11.82 -1.43 -11.35
C ALA A 465 -11.40 -0.99 -12.76
N ILE A 466 -10.37 -0.15 -12.87
CA ILE A 466 -9.86 0.35 -14.15
C ILE A 466 -9.34 -0.82 -15.01
N GLU A 467 -8.51 -1.68 -14.42
CA GLU A 467 -7.93 -2.83 -15.11
C GLU A 467 -8.99 -3.89 -15.47
N ILE A 468 -9.97 -4.10 -14.59
CA ILE A 468 -11.10 -5.01 -14.86
C ILE A 468 -11.95 -4.48 -16.03
N CYS A 469 -12.30 -3.19 -16.02
CA CYS A 469 -13.05 -2.56 -17.11
C CYS A 469 -12.28 -2.63 -18.43
N ARG A 470 -10.98 -2.35 -18.43
CA ARG A 470 -10.12 -2.46 -19.62
C ARG A 470 -10.22 -3.85 -20.25
N ARG A 471 -10.08 -4.91 -19.45
CA ARG A 471 -10.19 -6.30 -19.93
C ARG A 471 -11.60 -6.67 -20.40
N PHE A 472 -12.63 -6.16 -19.73
CA PHE A 472 -14.02 -6.35 -20.19
C PHE A 472 -14.29 -5.68 -21.55
N ILE A 473 -13.71 -4.49 -21.78
CA ILE A 473 -13.79 -3.80 -23.08
C ILE A 473 -13.05 -4.58 -24.17
N GLU A 474 -11.88 -5.16 -23.87
CA GLU A 474 -11.14 -6.03 -24.79
C GLU A 474 -11.97 -7.25 -25.23
N GLU A 475 -12.78 -7.79 -24.32
CA GLU A 475 -13.75 -8.87 -24.56
C GLU A 475 -15.13 -8.37 -25.06
N LYS A 476 -15.25 -7.08 -25.39
CA LYS A 476 -16.46 -6.43 -25.94
C LYS A 476 -17.70 -6.57 -25.06
N ALA A 477 -17.53 -6.62 -23.73
CA ALA A 477 -18.64 -6.59 -22.79
C ALA A 477 -19.31 -5.21 -22.72
N GLN A 478 -20.56 -5.19 -22.26
CA GLN A 478 -21.29 -3.97 -21.96
C GLN A 478 -21.24 -3.73 -20.44
N ILE A 479 -20.60 -2.67 -19.98
CA ILE A 479 -20.31 -2.42 -18.57
C ILE A 479 -21.24 -1.32 -18.06
N ALA A 480 -21.97 -1.60 -16.98
CA ALA A 480 -22.76 -0.61 -16.27
C ALA A 480 -22.10 -0.31 -14.92
N ILE A 481 -21.51 0.88 -14.78
CA ILE A 481 -20.70 1.26 -13.62
C ILE A 481 -21.55 2.09 -12.65
N TYR A 482 -21.44 1.79 -11.36
CA TYR A 482 -21.92 2.66 -10.29
C TYR A 482 -20.87 2.77 -9.18
N ASP A 483 -20.53 3.99 -8.79
CA ASP A 483 -19.75 4.31 -7.60
C ASP A 483 -20.37 5.54 -6.90
N PRO A 484 -20.52 5.55 -5.57
CA PRO A 484 -21.20 6.63 -4.84
C PRO A 484 -20.38 7.93 -4.71
N LYS A 485 -19.07 7.92 -4.98
CA LYS A 485 -18.17 9.06 -4.72
C LYS A 485 -17.23 9.43 -5.85
N VAL A 486 -17.01 8.57 -6.83
CA VAL A 486 -16.17 8.92 -7.98
C VAL A 486 -16.96 9.77 -8.98
N GLU A 487 -16.41 10.93 -9.32
CA GLU A 487 -16.97 11.84 -10.33
C GLU A 487 -16.95 11.22 -11.74
N GLU A 488 -17.98 11.49 -12.55
CA GLU A 488 -18.12 10.91 -13.88
C GLU A 488 -16.92 11.24 -14.79
N GLU A 489 -16.45 12.50 -14.78
CA GLU A 489 -15.30 12.93 -15.57
C GLU A 489 -14.03 12.13 -15.23
N GLN A 490 -13.86 11.76 -13.97
CA GLN A 490 -12.70 10.98 -13.52
C GLN A 490 -12.78 9.55 -14.08
N ILE A 491 -13.95 8.90 -14.02
CA ILE A 491 -14.16 7.57 -14.61
C ILE A 491 -13.85 7.59 -16.11
N TRP A 492 -14.34 8.60 -16.84
CA TRP A 492 -14.07 8.74 -18.26
C TRP A 492 -12.58 8.96 -18.55
N SER A 493 -11.90 9.82 -17.78
CA SER A 493 -10.47 10.08 -17.91
C SER A 493 -9.65 8.80 -17.69
N ASP A 494 -9.97 8.02 -16.66
CA ASP A 494 -9.23 6.81 -16.32
C ASP A 494 -9.40 5.72 -17.38
N LEU A 495 -10.63 5.50 -17.85
CA LEU A 495 -10.91 4.47 -18.86
C LEU A 495 -10.34 4.82 -20.24
N THR A 496 -10.43 6.09 -20.65
CA THR A 496 -9.83 6.54 -21.92
C THR A 496 -8.30 6.39 -21.90
N GLY A 497 -7.66 6.77 -20.77
CA GLY A 497 -6.23 6.58 -20.57
C GLY A 497 -5.80 5.11 -20.55
N ALA A 498 -6.53 4.25 -19.81
CA ALA A 498 -6.20 2.84 -19.68
C ALA A 498 -6.43 2.05 -20.97
N CYS A 499 -7.49 2.36 -21.72
CA CYS A 499 -7.83 1.67 -22.96
C CYS A 499 -7.14 2.27 -24.20
N GLN A 500 -6.51 3.44 -24.07
CA GLN A 500 -5.97 4.21 -25.21
C GLN A 500 -7.03 4.48 -26.29
N MET A 501 -8.25 4.79 -25.84
CA MET A 501 -9.43 5.02 -26.67
C MET A 501 -10.01 6.40 -26.35
N ASP A 502 -10.67 7.03 -27.31
CA ASP A 502 -11.40 8.26 -27.02
C ASP A 502 -12.68 7.99 -26.21
N LYS A 503 -13.27 9.05 -25.64
CA LYS A 503 -14.48 8.93 -24.82
C LYS A 503 -15.65 8.30 -25.58
N ILE A 504 -15.81 8.62 -26.87
CA ILE A 504 -16.92 8.13 -27.69
C ILE A 504 -16.77 6.62 -27.92
N GLU A 505 -15.55 6.13 -28.09
CA GLU A 505 -15.26 4.71 -28.23
C GLU A 505 -15.51 3.94 -26.93
N VAL A 506 -15.08 4.47 -25.78
CA VAL A 506 -15.36 3.87 -24.46
C VAL A 506 -16.87 3.82 -24.19
N GLN A 507 -17.61 4.88 -24.56
CA GLN A 507 -19.08 4.97 -24.40
C GLN A 507 -19.86 3.91 -25.20
N LYS A 508 -19.26 3.24 -26.19
CA LYS A 508 -19.88 2.10 -26.88
C LYS A 508 -19.98 0.85 -25.99
N TYR A 509 -19.20 0.81 -24.92
CA TYR A 509 -19.11 -0.32 -24.01
C TYR A 509 -19.53 0.05 -22.58
N VAL A 510 -19.39 1.31 -22.18
CA VAL A 510 -19.56 1.73 -20.78
C VAL A 510 -20.75 2.68 -20.63
N THR A 511 -21.59 2.39 -19.64
CA THR A 511 -22.67 3.26 -19.17
C THR A 511 -22.48 3.56 -17.69
N LEU A 512 -22.48 4.83 -17.30
CA LEU A 512 -22.50 5.24 -15.89
C LEU A 512 -23.95 5.26 -15.40
N CYS A 513 -24.19 4.70 -14.22
CA CYS A 513 -25.52 4.52 -13.65
C CYS A 513 -25.65 5.35 -12.36
N PRO A 514 -26.86 5.87 -12.06
CA PRO A 514 -27.10 6.68 -10.87
C PRO A 514 -27.18 5.87 -9.57
N ASP A 515 -27.42 4.56 -9.67
CA ASP A 515 -27.54 3.65 -8.53
C ASP A 515 -27.22 2.20 -8.91
N ALA A 516 -26.93 1.37 -7.90
CA ALA A 516 -26.56 -0.03 -8.07
C ALA A 516 -27.68 -0.90 -8.67
N ILE A 517 -28.96 -0.60 -8.40
CA ILE A 517 -30.09 -1.39 -8.93
C ILE A 517 -30.22 -1.14 -10.43
N THR A 518 -30.11 0.11 -10.87
CA THR A 518 -30.12 0.51 -12.29
C THR A 518 -28.93 -0.10 -13.04
N ALA A 519 -27.74 -0.14 -12.43
CA ALA A 519 -26.58 -0.82 -13.02
C ALA A 519 -26.87 -2.31 -13.30
N CYS A 520 -27.52 -2.99 -12.36
CA CYS A 520 -27.87 -4.41 -12.47
C CYS A 520 -29.06 -4.75 -13.39
N ASP A 521 -29.84 -3.76 -13.84
CA ASP A 521 -31.04 -4.01 -14.64
C ASP A 521 -30.69 -4.71 -15.97
N ASN A 522 -31.28 -5.86 -16.28
CA ASN A 522 -30.92 -6.72 -17.42
C ASN A 522 -29.43 -7.13 -17.50
N ALA A 523 -28.68 -7.09 -16.40
CA ALA A 523 -27.31 -7.58 -16.35
C ALA A 523 -27.26 -9.12 -16.30
N HIS A 524 -26.22 -9.72 -16.89
CA HIS A 524 -25.92 -11.15 -16.77
C HIS A 524 -25.15 -11.44 -15.49
N ALA A 525 -24.30 -10.51 -15.08
CA ALA A 525 -23.47 -10.60 -13.90
C ALA A 525 -23.39 -9.26 -13.17
N MET A 526 -23.23 -9.34 -11.85
CA MET A 526 -22.87 -8.22 -10.99
C MET A 526 -21.47 -8.51 -10.41
N ALA A 527 -20.53 -7.58 -10.57
CA ALA A 527 -19.18 -7.65 -10.05
C ALA A 527 -18.97 -6.53 -9.02
N VAL A 528 -18.75 -6.89 -7.76
CA VAL A 528 -18.43 -5.94 -6.68
C VAL A 528 -16.91 -5.83 -6.58
N VAL A 529 -16.38 -4.64 -6.86
CA VAL A 529 -14.93 -4.40 -6.93
C VAL A 529 -14.43 -3.36 -5.93
N THR A 530 -15.34 -2.69 -5.21
CA THR A 530 -15.04 -1.79 -4.08
C THR A 530 -15.98 -2.06 -2.91
N GLU A 531 -15.45 -2.06 -1.69
CA GLU A 531 -16.14 -2.48 -0.45
C GLU A 531 -17.07 -1.42 0.17
N TRP A 532 -17.84 -0.69 -0.65
CA TRP A 532 -18.79 0.29 -0.15
C TRP A 532 -19.85 -0.37 0.75
N ASP A 533 -20.09 0.21 1.93
CA ASP A 533 -21.01 -0.37 2.91
C ASP A 533 -22.46 -0.41 2.38
N GLU A 534 -22.86 0.56 1.53
CA GLU A 534 -24.20 0.61 0.93
C GLU A 534 -24.53 -0.64 0.08
N PHE A 535 -23.53 -1.34 -0.44
CA PHE A 535 -23.76 -2.54 -1.23
C PHE A 535 -24.33 -3.69 -0.40
N LYS A 536 -24.10 -3.70 0.92
CA LYS A 536 -24.64 -4.72 1.83
C LYS A 536 -26.15 -4.63 1.98
N ASP A 537 -26.70 -3.43 1.82
CA ASP A 537 -28.10 -3.10 2.11
C ASP A 537 -28.99 -3.08 0.85
N ILE A 538 -28.45 -3.49 -0.30
CA ILE A 538 -29.20 -3.58 -1.56
C ILE A 538 -30.32 -4.63 -1.45
N ASN A 539 -31.50 -4.32 -1.99
CA ASN A 539 -32.58 -5.29 -2.12
C ASN A 539 -32.28 -6.30 -3.26
N TYR A 540 -31.57 -7.38 -2.92
CA TYR A 540 -31.13 -8.38 -3.88
C TYR A 540 -32.25 -9.21 -4.52
N ASN A 541 -33.44 -9.28 -3.92
CA ASN A 541 -34.60 -9.91 -4.60
C ASN A 541 -35.00 -9.11 -5.84
N LYS A 542 -35.07 -7.77 -5.72
CA LYS A 542 -35.37 -6.88 -6.86
C LYS A 542 -34.28 -6.93 -7.92
N VAL A 543 -33.02 -6.98 -7.49
CA VAL A 543 -31.89 -7.15 -8.42
C VAL A 543 -32.00 -8.47 -9.16
N PHE A 544 -32.28 -9.57 -8.45
CA PHE A 544 -32.44 -10.88 -9.05
C PHE A 544 -33.59 -10.91 -10.06
N GLU A 545 -34.76 -10.37 -9.74
CA GLU A 545 -35.93 -10.33 -10.65
C GLU A 545 -35.60 -9.70 -12.01
N LYS A 546 -34.76 -8.65 -12.01
CA LYS A 546 -34.40 -7.85 -13.17
C LYS A 546 -33.20 -8.35 -13.98
N MET A 547 -32.36 -9.20 -13.41
CA MET A 547 -31.18 -9.72 -14.09
C MET A 547 -31.53 -10.84 -15.08
N ILE A 548 -30.70 -11.02 -16.10
CA ILE A 548 -30.79 -12.14 -17.05
C ILE A 548 -30.45 -13.45 -16.32
N LYS A 549 -31.13 -14.55 -16.68
CA LYS A 549 -30.92 -15.87 -16.08
C LYS A 549 -30.04 -16.76 -16.97
N PRO A 550 -29.14 -17.58 -16.40
CA PRO A 550 -28.74 -17.58 -14.99
C PRO A 550 -28.04 -16.27 -14.58
N SER A 551 -28.32 -15.80 -13.36
CA SER A 551 -27.78 -14.53 -12.84
C SER A 551 -26.58 -14.80 -11.94
N PHE A 552 -25.46 -14.13 -12.21
CA PHE A 552 -24.20 -14.34 -11.50
C PHE A 552 -23.85 -13.16 -10.59
N VAL A 553 -23.25 -13.47 -9.43
CA VAL A 553 -22.62 -12.50 -8.55
C VAL A 553 -21.15 -12.87 -8.39
N PHE A 554 -20.27 -11.90 -8.62
CA PHE A 554 -18.84 -12.01 -8.40
C PHE A 554 -18.44 -10.98 -7.35
N ASP A 555 -18.30 -11.42 -6.11
CA ASP A 555 -17.88 -10.56 -5.00
C ASP A 555 -16.35 -10.56 -4.88
N GLY A 556 -15.73 -9.49 -5.40
CA GLY A 556 -14.30 -9.25 -5.33
C GLY A 556 -13.81 -8.68 -4.00
N ARG A 557 -14.71 -8.43 -3.04
CA ARG A 557 -14.38 -7.80 -1.75
C ARG A 557 -14.87 -8.56 -0.52
N ASN A 558 -15.61 -9.66 -0.72
CA ASN A 558 -16.20 -10.47 0.34
C ASN A 558 -17.00 -9.62 1.33
N VAL A 559 -17.89 -8.78 0.80
CA VAL A 559 -18.74 -7.85 1.56
C VAL A 559 -20.20 -8.28 1.59
N LEU A 560 -20.64 -9.14 0.67
CA LEU A 560 -22.04 -9.54 0.54
C LEU A 560 -22.40 -10.75 1.40
N ASP A 561 -23.69 -10.92 1.68
CA ASP A 561 -24.23 -12.15 2.26
C ASP A 561 -24.39 -13.22 1.16
N HIS A 562 -23.36 -14.04 0.97
CA HIS A 562 -23.32 -15.06 -0.08
C HIS A 562 -24.38 -16.16 0.11
N GLU A 563 -24.74 -16.49 1.35
CA GLU A 563 -25.75 -17.51 1.64
C GLU A 563 -27.15 -17.01 1.28
N LEU A 564 -27.46 -15.75 1.60
CA LEU A 564 -28.70 -15.11 1.17
C LEU A 564 -28.79 -15.06 -0.37
N LEU A 565 -27.72 -14.65 -1.05
CA LEU A 565 -27.70 -14.57 -2.52
C LEU A 565 -27.93 -15.94 -3.18
N ARG A 566 -27.32 -17.00 -2.66
CA ARG A 566 -27.56 -18.38 -3.12
C ARG A 566 -29.02 -18.82 -2.90
N LYS A 567 -29.61 -18.49 -1.75
CA LYS A 567 -31.03 -18.78 -1.45
C LYS A 567 -31.99 -18.06 -2.39
N ILE A 568 -31.68 -16.82 -2.79
CA ILE A 568 -32.46 -16.07 -3.78
C ILE A 568 -32.38 -16.75 -5.16
N GLY A 569 -31.24 -17.34 -5.50
CA GLY A 569 -31.03 -18.12 -6.73
C GLY A 569 -29.86 -17.64 -7.58
N PHE A 570 -29.03 -16.73 -7.08
CA PHE A 570 -27.80 -16.34 -7.75
C PHE A 570 -26.78 -17.48 -7.78
N ILE A 571 -25.97 -17.51 -8.83
CA ILE A 571 -24.72 -18.28 -8.86
C ILE A 571 -23.63 -17.37 -8.31
N VAL A 572 -23.04 -17.74 -7.18
CA VAL A 572 -22.16 -16.85 -6.41
C VAL A 572 -20.71 -17.31 -6.47
N TYR A 573 -19.86 -16.42 -6.98
CA TYR A 573 -18.42 -16.46 -6.79
C TYR A 573 -18.01 -15.41 -5.76
N ALA A 574 -17.15 -15.80 -4.82
CA ALA A 574 -16.55 -14.92 -3.85
C ALA A 574 -15.08 -15.31 -3.69
N ILE A 575 -14.20 -14.32 -3.66
CA ILE A 575 -12.74 -14.56 -3.65
C ILE A 575 -12.36 -15.41 -2.43
N GLY A 576 -11.62 -16.49 -2.67
CA GLY A 576 -11.13 -17.35 -1.60
C GLY A 576 -12.19 -18.16 -0.86
N LYS A 577 -13.39 -18.31 -1.43
CA LYS A 577 -14.45 -19.17 -0.88
C LYS A 577 -14.57 -20.46 -1.70
N PRO A 578 -15.19 -21.52 -1.15
CA PRO A 578 -15.54 -22.69 -1.95
C PRO A 578 -16.36 -22.31 -3.18
N LEU A 579 -15.97 -22.83 -4.35
CA LEU A 579 -16.63 -22.52 -5.61
C LEU A 579 -18.06 -23.08 -5.62
N ASP A 580 -18.99 -22.30 -6.18
CA ASP A 580 -20.31 -22.82 -6.51
C ASP A 580 -20.16 -24.01 -7.46
N PRO A 581 -20.87 -25.13 -7.27
CA PRO A 581 -20.79 -26.29 -8.16
C PRO A 581 -20.95 -25.92 -9.63
N LYS A 582 -21.80 -24.94 -9.96
CA LYS A 582 -22.03 -24.46 -11.33
C LYS A 582 -20.86 -23.67 -11.93
N LEU A 583 -19.91 -23.23 -11.10
CA LEU A 583 -18.65 -22.60 -11.49
C LEU A 583 -17.46 -23.57 -11.46
N SER A 584 -17.62 -24.75 -10.86
CA SER A 584 -16.57 -25.76 -10.67
C SER A 584 -16.46 -26.78 -11.82
N THR A 585 -17.49 -26.90 -12.65
CA THR A 585 -17.62 -27.92 -13.70
C THR A 585 -17.19 -27.47 -15.09
N ALA A 586 -16.33 -26.45 -15.20
CA ALA A 586 -15.87 -25.97 -16.48
C ALA A 586 -14.34 -25.82 -16.53
#